data_AF-A0A7C6SXA0-F1
#
_entry.id   AF-A0A7C6SXA0-F1
#
_cell.length_a   1.000
_cell.length_b   1.000
_cell.length_c   1.000
_cell.angle_alpha   90.00
_cell.angle_beta   90.00
_cell.angle_gamma   90.00
#
_symmetry.space_group_name_H-M   'P 1'
#
loop_
_entity.id
_entity.type
_entity.pdbx_description
1 polymer ?
#
loop_
_entity_poly.entity_id
_entity_poly.type
_entity_poly.pdbx_seq_one_letter_code
_entity_poly.pdbx_strand_id
1 'polypeptide(L)'
;METLYQFGTTPSRSRPRVSNDNLYAESLFCTYTYRPGYPASGLDGMTHAGKWVLAFVHWYNNVHRHSGLNFLTLMQQHMGEDLMVL
;
A
#
# COMPACT_ATOMS: atom_id res chain seq x y z
N MET A 1 -4.28 -19.52 -10.28
CA MET A 1 -3.58 -20.47 -9.38
C MET A 1 -2.41 -21.12 -10.08
N GLU A 2 -2.60 -21.59 -11.32
CA GLU A 2 -1.52 -22.15 -12.15
C GLU A 2 -0.30 -21.23 -12.25
N THR A 3 -0.49 -19.92 -12.47
CA THR A 3 0.61 -18.93 -12.50
C THR A 3 1.35 -18.78 -11.16
N LEU A 4 0.65 -18.77 -10.03
CA LEU A 4 1.30 -18.65 -8.70
C LEU A 4 2.18 -19.87 -8.40
N TYR A 5 1.70 -21.07 -8.72
CA TYR A 5 2.47 -22.31 -8.56
C TYR A 5 3.68 -22.35 -9.50
N GLN A 6 3.57 -21.83 -10.73
CA GLN A 6 4.71 -21.70 -11.64
C GLN A 6 5.83 -20.83 -11.06
N PHE A 7 5.49 -19.78 -10.32
CA PHE A 7 6.45 -18.93 -9.60
C PHE A 7 6.80 -19.43 -8.19
N GLY A 8 6.46 -20.68 -7.85
CA GLY A 8 6.76 -21.28 -6.54
C GLY A 8 6.04 -20.62 -5.35
N THR A 9 5.01 -19.81 -5.61
CA THR A 9 4.27 -19.09 -4.56
C THR A 9 3.07 -19.91 -4.13
N THR A 10 2.99 -20.23 -2.83
CA THR A 10 1.83 -20.93 -2.28
C THR A 10 0.70 -19.94 -1.97
N PRO A 11 -0.47 -20.05 -2.60
CA PRO A 11 -1.59 -19.17 -2.29
C PRO A 11 -2.17 -19.51 -0.92
N SER A 12 -2.23 -18.52 -0.03
CA SER A 12 -2.98 -18.62 1.23
C SER A 12 -4.30 -17.88 1.10
N ARG A 13 -5.38 -18.45 1.66
CA ARG A 13 -6.68 -17.78 1.79
C ARG A 13 -6.96 -17.54 3.25
N SER A 14 -6.68 -16.34 3.71
CA SER A 14 -7.08 -15.87 5.03
C SER A 14 -8.59 -15.70 5.05
N ARG A 15 -9.31 -16.68 5.63
CA ARG A 15 -10.76 -16.64 5.91
C ARG A 15 -11.69 -16.48 4.68
N PRO A 16 -12.23 -17.58 4.14
CA PRO A 16 -13.19 -17.52 3.05
C PRO A 16 -14.46 -16.72 3.44
N ARG A 17 -14.84 -15.72 2.62
CA ARG A 17 -16.12 -14.98 2.66
C ARG A 17 -16.26 -13.87 3.72
N VAL A 18 -15.17 -13.26 4.19
CA VAL A 18 -15.22 -12.06 5.04
C VAL A 18 -14.69 -10.86 4.25
N SER A 19 -15.40 -9.73 4.27
CA SER A 19 -15.00 -8.51 3.52
C SER A 19 -13.73 -7.85 4.07
N ASN A 20 -13.36 -8.19 5.31
CA ASN A 20 -12.12 -7.81 5.98
C ASN A 20 -11.21 -9.03 6.15
N ASP A 21 -10.83 -9.63 5.04
CA ASP A 21 -9.94 -10.80 5.02
C ASP A 21 -8.47 -10.42 5.28
N ASN A 22 -8.12 -9.14 5.07
CA ASN A 22 -6.76 -8.64 5.19
C ASN A 22 -6.70 -7.25 5.83
N LEU A 23 -6.53 -7.23 7.16
CA LEU A 23 -6.35 -5.99 7.95
C LEU A 23 -5.24 -5.09 7.41
N TYR A 24 -4.17 -5.67 6.86
CA TYR A 24 -3.09 -4.90 6.25
C TYR A 24 -3.57 -4.15 5.01
N ALA A 25 -4.26 -4.82 4.09
CA ALA A 25 -4.81 -4.19 2.90
C ALA A 25 -5.86 -3.12 3.25
N GLU A 26 -6.74 -3.39 4.23
CA GLU A 26 -7.73 -2.40 4.66
C GLU A 26 -7.10 -1.14 5.27
N SER A 27 -6.07 -1.30 6.10
CA SER A 27 -5.37 -0.15 6.69
C SER A 27 -4.72 0.74 5.63
N LEU A 28 -4.19 0.12 4.56
CA LEU A 28 -3.67 0.84 3.40
C LEU A 28 -4.79 1.60 2.67
N PHE A 29 -5.94 0.97 2.43
CA PHE A 29 -7.08 1.60 1.77
C PHE A 29 -7.66 2.76 2.60
N CYS A 30 -7.67 2.64 3.92
CA CYS A 30 -8.01 3.76 4.80
C CYS A 30 -7.02 4.92 4.60
N THR A 31 -5.72 4.65 4.61
CA THR A 31 -4.71 5.70 4.35
C THR A 31 -4.88 6.33 2.96
N TYR A 32 -5.24 5.54 1.96
CA TYR A 32 -5.51 5.98 0.59
C TYR A 32 -6.69 6.97 0.50
N THR A 33 -7.83 6.66 1.12
CA THR A 33 -9.05 7.47 1.00
C THR A 33 -9.10 8.66 1.95
N TYR A 34 -8.47 8.57 3.12
CA TYR A 34 -8.54 9.62 4.15
C TYR A 34 -7.39 10.65 4.08
N ARG A 35 -6.43 10.48 3.16
CA ARG A 35 -5.31 11.42 2.99
C ARG A 35 -5.78 12.76 2.41
N PRO A 36 -5.19 13.89 2.86
CA PRO A 36 -5.31 15.16 2.15
C PRO A 36 -4.92 15.03 0.66
N GLY A 37 -5.84 15.39 -0.22
CA GLY A 37 -5.66 15.28 -1.68
C GLY A 37 -6.28 14.03 -2.32
N TYR A 38 -6.98 13.18 -1.56
CA TYR A 38 -7.97 12.30 -2.18
C TYR A 38 -9.06 13.16 -2.86
N PRO A 39 -9.50 12.84 -4.09
CA PRO A 39 -10.40 13.71 -4.83
C PRO A 39 -11.80 13.62 -4.23
N ALA A 40 -12.29 14.73 -3.67
CA ALA A 40 -13.60 14.77 -3.00
C ALA A 40 -14.76 14.45 -3.95
N SER A 41 -14.63 14.77 -5.24
CA SER A 41 -15.61 14.46 -6.28
C SER A 41 -15.45 13.05 -6.87
N GLY A 42 -14.52 12.24 -6.34
CA GLY A 42 -14.14 10.96 -6.93
C GLY A 42 -13.18 11.10 -8.12
N LEU A 43 -12.83 9.96 -8.71
CA LEU A 43 -11.86 9.87 -9.82
C LEU A 43 -12.60 9.93 -11.16
N ASP A 44 -12.20 10.87 -12.01
CA ASP A 44 -12.83 11.11 -13.31
C ASP A 44 -12.25 10.15 -14.39
N GLY A 45 -12.69 8.89 -14.31
CA GLY A 45 -12.34 7.84 -15.28
C GLY A 45 -11.02 7.12 -15.01
N MET A 46 -10.77 6.08 -15.81
CA MET A 46 -9.68 5.11 -15.57
C MET A 46 -8.29 5.73 -15.66
N THR A 47 -8.06 6.64 -16.60
CA THR A 47 -6.77 7.33 -16.75
C THR A 47 -6.47 8.24 -15.58
N HIS A 48 -7.47 8.99 -15.08
CA HIS A 48 -7.32 9.82 -13.89
C HIS A 48 -7.04 8.93 -12.68
N ALA A 49 -7.84 7.88 -12.49
CA ALA A 49 -7.66 6.90 -11.42
C ALA A 49 -6.24 6.32 -11.42
N GLY A 50 -5.73 5.87 -12.57
CA GLY A 50 -4.38 5.34 -12.69
C GLY A 50 -3.29 6.36 -12.31
N LYS A 51 -3.42 7.61 -12.77
CA LYS A 51 -2.48 8.69 -12.41
C LYS A 51 -2.50 8.99 -10.92
N TRP A 52 -3.69 9.06 -10.32
CA TRP A 52 -3.83 9.29 -8.89
C TRP A 52 -3.19 8.15 -8.09
N VAL A 53 -3.51 6.89 -8.44
CA VAL A 53 -2.99 5.71 -7.73
C VAL A 53 -1.47 5.66 -7.82
N LEU A 54 -0.90 5.94 -9.00
CA LEU A 54 0.55 5.97 -9.19
C LEU A 54 1.20 7.06 -8.33
N ALA A 55 0.62 8.27 -8.30
CA ALA A 55 1.12 9.36 -7.46
C ALA A 55 1.04 9.02 -5.97
N PHE A 56 -0.05 8.36 -5.54
CA PHE A 56 -0.19 7.90 -4.17
C PHE A 56 0.82 6.84 -3.79
N VAL A 57 1.02 5.81 -4.62
CA VAL A 57 2.01 4.74 -4.36
C VAL A 57 3.42 5.34 -4.25
N HIS A 58 3.77 6.25 -5.16
CA HIS A 58 5.05 6.94 -5.11
C HIS A 58 5.22 7.72 -3.79
N TRP A 59 4.21 8.49 -3.40
CA TRP A 59 4.23 9.25 -2.15
C TRP A 59 4.29 8.34 -0.93
N TYR A 60 3.46 7.30 -0.85
CA TYR A 60 3.35 6.39 0.29
C TYR A 60 4.67 5.66 0.56
N ASN A 61 5.37 5.27 -0.51
CA ASN A 61 6.64 4.54 -0.41
C ASN A 61 7.85 5.45 -0.15
N ASN A 62 7.91 6.62 -0.79
CA ASN A 62 9.15 7.42 -0.84
C ASN A 62 9.10 8.73 -0.05
N VAL A 63 7.92 9.19 0.35
CA VAL A 63 7.74 10.53 0.96
C VAL A 63 7.02 10.43 2.31
N HIS A 64 5.98 9.60 2.40
CA HIS A 64 5.24 9.43 3.64
C HIS A 64 6.13 8.76 4.70
N ARG A 65 6.33 9.46 5.82
CA ARG A 65 7.05 8.96 6.99
C ARG A 65 6.07 8.29 7.93
N HIS A 66 6.32 7.02 8.22
CA HIS A 66 5.42 6.17 8.99
C HIS A 66 5.79 6.24 10.46
N SER A 67 4.84 6.63 11.32
CA SER A 67 5.08 6.72 12.77
C SER A 67 5.44 5.37 13.39
N GLY A 68 4.88 4.27 12.86
CA GLY A 68 5.23 2.91 13.26
C GLY A 68 6.63 2.45 12.83
N LEU A 69 7.33 3.25 12.01
CA LEU A 69 8.67 2.98 11.48
C LEU A 69 9.69 4.03 11.92
N ASN A 70 9.55 4.58 13.12
CA ASN A 70 10.41 5.68 13.61
C ASN A 70 10.48 6.87 12.63
N PHE A 71 9.38 7.16 11.94
CA PHE A 71 9.29 8.20 10.90
C PHE A 71 10.21 8.00 9.69
N LEU A 72 10.60 6.75 9.39
CA LEU A 72 11.19 6.38 8.11
C LEU A 72 10.11 6.26 7.02
N THR A 73 10.53 6.42 5.77
CA THR A 73 9.68 6.01 4.64
C THR A 73 9.78 4.49 4.45
N LEU A 74 8.78 3.89 3.81
CA LEU A 74 8.82 2.45 3.54
C LEU A 74 10.01 2.07 2.65
N MET A 75 10.39 2.94 1.71
CA MET A 75 11.58 2.70 0.89
C MET A 75 12.84 2.66 1.76
N GLN A 76 13.00 3.59 2.70
CA GLN A 76 14.15 3.60 3.61
C GLN A 76 14.22 2.33 4.47
N GLN A 77 13.09 1.90 5.03
CA GLN A 77 13.03 0.63 5.75
C GLN A 77 13.34 -0.57 4.85
N HIS A 78 12.82 -0.58 3.61
CA HIS A 78 13.09 -1.64 2.64
C HIS A 78 14.58 -1.74 2.29
N MET A 79 15.27 -0.60 2.23
CA MET A 79 16.71 -0.52 1.98
C MET A 79 17.57 -0.77 3.22
N GLY A 80 16.97 -0.99 4.40
CA GLY A 80 17.68 -1.22 5.66
C GLY A 80 18.31 0.04 6.27
N GLU A 81 17.84 1.23 5.90
CA GLU A 81 18.35 2.50 6.44
C GLU A 81 17.94 2.72 7.92
N ASP A 82 17.02 1.93 8.45
CA ASP A 82 16.66 1.91 9.87
C ASP A 82 17.84 1.55 10.77
N LEU A 83 18.79 0.76 10.26
CA LEU A 83 20.02 0.40 10.96
C LEU A 83 21.00 1.57 11.14
N MET A 84 20.80 2.67 10.40
CA MET A 84 21.64 3.88 10.48
C MET A 84 21.10 4.92 11.48
N VAL A 85 19.90 4.70 12.04
CA VAL A 85 19.20 5.64 12.94
C VAL A 85 19.30 5.21 14.42
N LEU A 86 20.00 4.11 14.71
CA LEU A 86 20.34 3.64 16.06
C LEU A 86 21.69 4.19 16.53
#